data_AF-A0A944AVW6-F1
#
_entry.id   AF-A0A944AVW6-F1
#
_cell.length_a   1.000
_cell.length_b   1.000
_cell.length_c   1.000
_cell.angle_alpha   90.00
_cell.angle_beta   90.00
_cell.angle_gamma   90.00
#
_symmetry.space_group_name_H-M   'P 1'
#
loop_
_entity.id
_entity.type
_entity.pdbx_description
1 polymer ?
#
loop_
_entity_poly.entity_id
_entity_poly.type
_entity_poly.pdbx_seq_one_letter_code
_entity_poly.pdbx_strand_id
1 'polypeptide(L)'
;MDLIQKFYSDIEKIKKHNRDASGKLNMLNTRNQIVSLFENNNRGMCDLPHSLVEYWLSEYMEPELASGATEISTATIDKLAAMYAFLTEDSDTECLTDKDWKQLGEAVNYEAEDLPMEILSSLMTTLVEKRAY
;
A
#
# COMPACT_ATOMS: atom_id res chain seq x y z
N MET A 1 18.50 1.53 -7.66
CA MET A 1 17.27 2.31 -7.40
C MET A 1 16.58 1.56 -6.28
N ASP A 2 16.32 2.27 -5.20
CA ASP A 2 15.56 1.79 -4.04
C ASP A 2 14.16 1.29 -4.49
N LEU A 3 13.66 0.20 -3.88
CA LEU A 3 12.37 -0.42 -4.21
C LEU A 3 11.24 0.59 -4.08
N ILE A 4 11.29 1.44 -3.05
CA ILE A 4 10.30 2.48 -2.80
C ILE A 4 10.36 3.55 -3.88
N GLN A 5 11.56 4.01 -4.26
CA GLN A 5 11.74 4.96 -5.37
C GLN A 5 11.21 4.42 -6.70
N LYS A 6 11.43 3.13 -6.97
CA LYS A 6 10.88 2.47 -8.15
C LYS A 6 9.35 2.44 -8.10
N PHE A 7 8.78 2.10 -6.94
CA PHE A 7 7.33 2.07 -6.74
C PHE A 7 6.68 3.44 -7.03
N TYR A 8 7.21 4.53 -6.45
CA TYR A 8 6.77 5.89 -6.79
C TYR A 8 6.90 6.20 -8.28
N SER A 9 8.03 5.84 -8.90
CA SER A 9 8.25 6.07 -10.33
C SER A 9 7.22 5.35 -11.20
N ASP A 10 6.87 4.12 -10.84
CA ASP A 10 5.88 3.33 -11.57
C ASP A 10 4.46 3.87 -11.37
N ILE A 11 4.12 4.37 -10.16
CA ILE A 11 2.85 5.07 -9.91
C ILE A 11 2.74 6.36 -10.73
N GLU A 12 3.80 7.17 -10.80
CA GLU A 12 3.79 8.39 -11.62
C GLU A 12 3.64 8.10 -13.11
N LYS A 13 4.24 6.99 -13.59
CA LYS A 13 3.98 6.50 -14.95
C LYS A 13 2.51 6.10 -15.11
N ILE A 14 1.93 5.35 -14.18
CA ILE A 14 0.50 4.98 -14.21
C ILE A 14 -0.37 6.24 -14.29
N LYS A 15 -0.14 7.23 -13.42
CA LYS A 15 -0.87 8.51 -13.44
C LYS A 15 -0.76 9.19 -14.80
N LYS A 16 0.47 9.31 -15.34
CA LYS A 16 0.70 9.94 -16.64
C LYS A 16 -0.04 9.24 -17.79
N HIS A 17 -0.05 7.91 -17.82
CA HIS A 17 -0.71 7.14 -18.89
C HIS A 17 -2.23 7.20 -18.81
N ASN A 18 -2.79 7.46 -17.63
CA ASN A 18 -4.23 7.51 -17.41
C ASN A 18 -4.85 8.91 -17.55
N ARG A 19 -4.08 9.88 -18.08
CA ARG A 19 -4.61 11.20 -18.42
C ARG A 19 -5.26 11.19 -19.79
N ASP A 20 -6.41 11.84 -19.92
CA ASP A 20 -7.02 12.09 -21.22
C ASP A 20 -6.35 13.26 -21.97
N ALA A 21 -6.85 13.58 -23.17
CA ALA A 21 -6.32 14.68 -23.97
C ALA A 21 -6.46 16.07 -23.32
N SER A 22 -7.37 16.23 -22.35
CA SER A 22 -7.52 17.45 -21.54
C SER A 22 -6.60 17.49 -20.33
N GLY A 23 -5.84 16.41 -20.09
CA GLY A 23 -4.96 16.24 -18.94
C GLY A 23 -5.68 15.74 -17.69
N LYS A 24 -6.99 15.45 -17.75
CA LYS A 24 -7.75 14.94 -16.59
C LYS A 24 -7.41 13.48 -16.34
N LEU A 25 -7.14 13.16 -15.07
CA LEU A 25 -6.80 11.80 -14.66
C LEU A 25 -8.06 10.92 -14.56
N ASN A 26 -8.00 9.72 -15.15
CA ASN A 26 -8.97 8.67 -14.86
C ASN A 26 -8.64 8.02 -13.50
N MET A 27 -9.17 8.61 -12.42
CA MET A 27 -8.92 8.19 -11.04
C MET A 27 -9.22 6.71 -10.79
N LEU A 28 -10.35 6.20 -11.30
CA LEU A 28 -10.77 4.81 -11.07
C LEU A 28 -9.82 3.81 -11.75
N ASN A 29 -9.45 4.06 -13.00
CA ASN A 29 -8.52 3.18 -13.71
C ASN A 29 -7.10 3.27 -13.13
N THR A 30 -6.67 4.48 -12.73
CA THR A 30 -5.38 4.71 -12.07
C THR A 30 -5.30 3.93 -10.77
N ARG A 31 -6.31 4.06 -9.90
CA ARG A 31 -6.43 3.29 -8.65
C ARG A 31 -6.26 1.79 -8.90
N ASN A 32 -7.02 1.22 -9.84
CA ASN A 32 -6.98 -0.22 -10.11
C ASN A 32 -5.60 -0.70 -10.59
N GLN A 33 -4.90 0.13 -11.38
CA GLN A 33 -3.53 -0.18 -11.81
C GLN A 33 -2.52 -0.08 -10.67
N ILE A 34 -2.70 0.86 -9.74
CA ILE A 34 -1.86 0.97 -8.53
C ILE A 34 -2.05 -0.24 -7.62
N VAL A 35 -3.30 -0.67 -7.40
CA VAL A 35 -3.63 -1.91 -6.68
C VAL A 35 -2.92 -3.10 -7.30
N SER A 36 -3.09 -3.26 -8.63
CA SER A 36 -2.44 -4.35 -9.36
C SER A 36 -0.91 -4.29 -9.25
N LEU A 37 -0.32 -3.09 -9.29
CA LEU A 37 1.12 -2.91 -9.11
C LEU A 37 1.58 -3.36 -7.73
N PHE A 38 0.87 -2.97 -6.66
CA PHE A 38 1.18 -3.34 -5.29
C PHE A 38 1.09 -4.86 -5.08
N GLU A 39 -0.02 -5.48 -5.46
CA GLU A 39 -0.20 -6.94 -5.35
C GLU A 39 0.85 -7.70 -6.16
N ASN A 40 1.16 -7.23 -7.37
CA ASN A 40 2.17 -7.86 -8.21
C ASN A 40 3.59 -7.80 -7.63
N ASN A 41 3.93 -6.72 -6.94
CA ASN A 41 5.22 -6.58 -6.28
C ASN A 41 5.35 -7.48 -5.04
N ASN A 42 4.25 -8.00 -4.50
CA ASN A 42 4.20 -8.73 -3.24
C ASN A 42 3.58 -10.14 -3.35
N ARG A 43 3.50 -10.72 -4.56
CA ARG A 43 2.85 -12.04 -4.83
C ARG A 43 3.33 -13.22 -3.97
N GLY A 44 4.47 -13.11 -3.29
CA GLY A 44 5.01 -14.15 -2.42
C GLY A 44 4.41 -14.18 -1.01
N MET A 45 3.48 -13.27 -0.69
CA MET A 45 2.94 -13.07 0.66
C MET A 45 1.47 -13.50 0.78
N CYS A 46 1.05 -14.47 -0.03
CA CYS A 46 -0.34 -14.98 -0.05
C CYS A 46 -1.34 -13.82 -0.21
N ASP A 47 -2.41 -13.79 0.59
CA ASP A 47 -3.47 -12.77 0.51
C ASP A 47 -3.17 -11.52 1.36
N LEU A 48 -2.05 -11.48 2.09
CA LEU A 48 -1.67 -10.29 2.88
C LEU A 48 -1.62 -8.99 2.05
N PRO A 49 -1.01 -8.93 0.85
CA PRO A 49 -1.00 -7.71 0.05
C PRO A 49 -2.41 -7.25 -0.33
N HIS A 50 -3.33 -8.20 -0.55
CA HIS A 50 -4.71 -7.91 -0.85
C HIS A 50 -5.40 -7.27 0.37
N SER A 51 -5.27 -7.88 1.55
CA SER A 51 -5.79 -7.37 2.82
C SER A 51 -5.28 -5.96 3.14
N LEU A 52 -4.01 -5.65 2.84
CA LEU A 52 -3.46 -4.30 3.00
C LEU A 52 -4.03 -3.29 1.99
N VAL A 53 -4.21 -3.72 0.74
CA VAL A 53 -4.83 -2.88 -0.29
C VAL A 53 -6.28 -2.58 0.03
N GLU A 54 -7.06 -3.54 0.51
CA GLU A 54 -8.45 -3.31 0.91
C GLU A 54 -8.55 -2.23 2.00
N TYR A 55 -7.66 -2.30 3.00
CA TYR A 55 -7.56 -1.25 4.01
C TYR A 55 -7.20 0.10 3.39
N TRP A 56 -6.16 0.17 2.55
CA TRP A 56 -5.76 1.42 1.91
C TRP A 56 -6.89 2.02 1.05
N LEU A 57 -7.62 1.17 0.33
CA LEU A 57 -8.76 1.57 -0.48
C LEU A 57 -9.84 2.20 0.40
N SER A 58 -10.25 1.52 1.46
CA SER A 58 -11.33 1.97 2.33
C SER A 58 -10.96 3.20 3.14
N GLU A 59 -9.75 3.25 3.70
CA GLU A 59 -9.36 4.30 4.65
C GLU A 59 -8.89 5.59 3.95
N TYR A 60 -8.22 5.48 2.80
CA TYR A 60 -7.57 6.61 2.15
C TYR A 60 -8.15 6.93 0.78
N MET A 61 -8.27 5.93 -0.09
CA MET A 61 -8.64 6.17 -1.48
C MET A 61 -10.14 6.49 -1.66
N GLU A 62 -11.03 5.75 -1.00
CA GLU A 62 -12.48 5.94 -1.13
C GLU A 62 -12.95 7.31 -0.62
N PRO A 63 -12.51 7.80 0.56
CA PRO A 63 -12.82 9.15 1.00
C PRO A 63 -12.31 10.21 0.02
N GLU A 64 -11.11 10.03 -0.54
CA GLU A 64 -10.54 10.94 -1.52
C GLU A 64 -11.37 10.98 -2.81
N LEU A 65 -11.79 9.83 -3.34
CA LEU A 65 -12.70 9.75 -4.49
C LEU A 65 -14.05 10.41 -4.20
N ALA A 66 -14.63 10.17 -3.02
CA ALA A 66 -15.92 10.72 -2.62
C ALA A 66 -15.88 12.26 -2.47
N SER A 67 -14.71 12.83 -2.16
CA SER A 67 -14.53 14.29 -2.05
C SER A 67 -14.59 15.03 -3.39
N GLY A 68 -14.59 14.31 -4.52
CA GLY A 68 -14.53 14.90 -5.85
C GLY A 68 -13.11 15.26 -6.30
N ALA A 69 -12.09 14.68 -5.66
CA ALA A 69 -10.69 14.87 -6.04
C ALA A 69 -10.45 14.50 -7.51
N THR A 70 -9.64 15.32 -8.19
CA THR A 70 -9.25 15.10 -9.59
C THR A 70 -7.90 14.41 -9.73
N GLU A 71 -7.19 14.21 -8.62
CA GLU A 71 -5.86 13.59 -8.52
C GLU A 71 -5.82 12.70 -7.27
N ILE A 72 -4.93 11.70 -7.29
CA ILE A 72 -4.58 10.95 -6.08
C ILE A 72 -3.48 11.73 -5.37
N SER A 73 -3.74 12.15 -4.13
CA SER A 73 -2.80 12.92 -3.35
C SER A 73 -1.53 12.12 -3.05
N THR A 74 -0.43 12.85 -2.91
CA THR A 74 0.84 12.25 -2.47
C THR A 74 0.67 11.54 -1.13
N ALA A 75 -0.03 12.14 -0.17
CA ALA A 75 -0.27 11.52 1.14
C ALA A 75 -0.98 10.16 1.03
N THR A 76 -1.97 10.01 0.14
CA THR A 76 -2.62 8.72 -0.11
C THR A 76 -1.64 7.69 -0.69
N ILE A 77 -0.76 8.10 -1.61
CA ILE A 77 0.27 7.22 -2.17
C ILE A 77 1.33 6.87 -1.12
N ASP A 78 1.74 7.82 -0.29
CA ASP A 78 2.75 7.64 0.76
C ASP A 78 2.31 6.56 1.75
N LYS A 79 1.02 6.49 2.08
CA LYS A 79 0.46 5.41 2.91
C LYS A 79 0.68 4.04 2.30
N LEU A 80 0.37 3.87 1.01
CA LEU A 80 0.56 2.60 0.32
C LEU A 80 2.06 2.26 0.16
N ALA A 81 2.89 3.27 -0.09
CA ALA A 81 4.34 3.10 -0.17
C ALA A 81 4.93 2.67 1.18
N ALA A 82 4.45 3.23 2.29
CA ALA A 82 4.86 2.82 3.63
C ALA A 82 4.38 1.41 4.01
N MET A 83 3.18 1.01 3.57
CA MET A 83 2.74 -0.39 3.67
C MET A 83 3.64 -1.31 2.84
N TYR A 84 4.08 -0.87 1.65
CA TYR A 84 5.04 -1.63 0.85
C TYR A 84 6.41 -1.73 1.54
N ALA A 85 6.89 -0.63 2.13
CA ALA A 85 8.11 -0.60 2.92
C ALA A 85 8.05 -1.61 4.09
N PHE A 86 6.93 -1.68 4.81
CA PHE A 86 6.71 -2.69 5.84
C PHE A 86 6.85 -4.11 5.29
N LEU A 87 6.23 -4.42 4.14
CA LEU A 87 6.32 -5.75 3.53
C LEU A 87 7.73 -6.10 3.05
N THR A 88 8.54 -5.11 2.65
CA THR A 88 9.90 -5.31 2.15
C THR A 88 10.99 -5.08 3.19
N GLU A 89 10.62 -4.94 4.47
CA GLU A 89 11.54 -4.63 5.58
C GLU A 89 12.34 -3.33 5.37
N ASP A 90 11.75 -2.38 4.65
CA ASP A 90 12.30 -1.04 4.48
C ASP A 90 11.88 -0.13 5.64
N SER A 91 12.71 0.86 5.95
CA SER A 91 12.52 1.81 7.04
C SER A 91 11.50 2.91 6.76
N ASP A 92 11.14 3.14 5.49
CA ASP A 92 10.29 4.25 5.04
C ASP A 92 8.81 4.07 5.42
N THR A 93 8.54 4.07 6.72
CA THR A 93 7.25 3.77 7.36
C THR A 93 6.75 4.92 8.24
N GLU A 94 7.41 6.08 8.19
CA GLU A 94 7.19 7.21 9.12
C GLU A 94 5.80 7.83 9.01
N CYS A 95 5.16 7.73 7.85
CA CYS A 95 3.83 8.31 7.63
C CYS A 95 2.70 7.43 8.21
N LEU A 96 2.97 6.20 8.67
CA LEU A 96 1.99 5.30 9.25
C LEU A 96 1.58 5.76 10.66
N THR A 97 0.27 5.80 10.90
CA THR A 97 -0.34 6.13 12.20
C THR A 97 -0.47 4.88 13.06
N ASP A 98 -0.76 5.05 14.36
CA ASP A 98 -1.07 3.94 15.26
C ASP A 98 -2.23 3.07 14.76
N LYS A 99 -3.23 3.69 14.09
CA LYS A 99 -4.33 2.97 13.46
C LYS A 99 -3.85 2.10 12.30
N ASP A 100 -2.96 2.63 11.46
CA ASP A 100 -2.38 1.86 10.34
C ASP A 100 -1.61 0.67 10.86
N TRP A 101 -0.74 0.90 11.85
CA TRP A 101 0.05 -0.16 12.48
C TRP A 101 -0.83 -1.25 13.07
N LYS A 102 -1.89 -0.87 13.78
CA LYS A 102 -2.87 -1.82 14.31
C LYS A 102 -3.49 -2.66 13.19
N GLN A 103 -3.91 -2.03 12.09
CA GLN A 103 -4.51 -2.74 10.96
C GLN A 103 -3.51 -3.68 10.26
N LEU A 104 -2.25 -3.25 10.11
CA LEU A 104 -1.18 -4.12 9.60
C LEU A 104 -1.02 -5.36 10.48
N GLY A 105 -1.04 -5.19 11.80
CA GLY A 105 -0.98 -6.30 12.75
C GLY A 105 -2.18 -7.24 12.66
N GLU A 106 -3.39 -6.70 12.55
CA GLU A 106 -4.61 -7.49 12.36
C GLU A 106 -4.56 -8.29 11.06
N ALA A 107 -4.12 -7.68 9.94
CA ALA A 107 -3.97 -8.35 8.66
C ALA A 107 -2.91 -9.46 8.71
N VAL A 108 -1.73 -9.20 9.29
CA VAL A 108 -0.68 -10.21 9.43
C VAL A 108 -1.15 -11.39 10.29
N ASN A 109 -1.87 -11.13 11.39
CA ASN A 109 -2.42 -12.19 12.23
C ASN A 109 -3.51 -13.00 11.52
N TYR A 110 -4.36 -12.34 10.72
CA TYR A 110 -5.41 -13.00 9.95
C TYR A 110 -4.83 -13.97 8.91
N GLU A 111 -3.77 -13.56 8.22
CA GLU A 111 -3.10 -14.35 7.17
C GLU A 111 -2.01 -15.28 7.72
N ALA A 112 -1.80 -15.34 9.03
CA ALA A 112 -0.66 -16.01 9.65
C ALA A 112 -0.58 -17.51 9.34
N GLU A 113 -1.73 -18.18 9.15
CA GLU A 113 -1.77 -19.61 8.84
C GLU A 113 -1.21 -19.93 7.44
N ASP A 114 -1.37 -19.00 6.49
CA ASP A 114 -0.98 -19.18 5.09
C ASP A 114 0.36 -18.53 4.76
N LEU A 115 0.84 -17.58 5.57
CA LEU A 115 2.10 -16.89 5.35
C LEU A 115 3.32 -17.82 5.54
N PRO A 116 4.35 -17.73 4.66
CA PRO A 116 5.62 -18.39 4.89
C PRO A 116 6.21 -17.98 6.25
N MET A 117 6.64 -18.97 7.06
CA MET A 117 7.09 -18.75 8.44
C MET A 117 8.22 -17.71 8.55
N GLU A 118 9.13 -17.66 7.57
CA GLU A 118 10.21 -16.68 7.51
C GLU A 118 9.67 -15.24 7.37
N ILE A 119 8.70 -15.05 6.48
CA ILE A 119 8.03 -13.75 6.26
C ILE A 119 7.24 -13.37 7.51
N LEU A 120 6.43 -14.28 8.05
CA LEU A 120 5.63 -14.03 9.25
C LEU A 120 6.50 -13.62 10.43
N SER A 121 7.61 -14.33 10.65
CA SER A 121 8.54 -14.02 11.76
C SER A 121 9.17 -12.64 11.61
N SER A 122 9.50 -12.25 10.38
CA SER A 122 10.05 -10.92 10.08
C SER A 122 9.04 -9.82 10.35
N LEU A 123 7.84 -9.92 9.76
CA LEU A 123 6.77 -8.92 9.92
C LEU A 123 6.36 -8.75 11.39
N MET A 124 6.25 -9.86 12.14
CA MET A 124 5.93 -9.83 13.56
C MET A 124 7.01 -9.12 14.39
N THR A 125 8.29 -9.24 14.01
CA THR A 125 9.37 -8.52 14.68
C THR A 125 9.18 -7.01 14.55
N THR A 126 8.92 -6.53 13.33
CA THR A 126 8.63 -5.11 13.09
C THR A 126 7.37 -4.64 13.82
N LEU A 127 6.30 -5.43 13.83
CA LEU A 127 5.06 -5.08 14.53
C LEU A 127 5.26 -4.95 16.04
N VAL A 128 6.05 -5.85 16.66
CA VAL A 128 6.37 -5.79 18.09
C VAL A 128 7.17 -4.52 18.42
N GLU A 129 8.18 -4.17 17.60
CA GLU A 129 8.96 -2.94 17.77
C GLU A 129 8.10 -1.68 17.70
N LYS A 130 7.11 -1.68 16.80
CA LYS A 130 6.14 -0.58 16.61
C LYS A 130 5.00 -0.58 17.63
N ARG A 131 4.96 -1.55 18.55
CA ARG A 131 3.88 -1.76 19.53
C ARG A 131 2.49 -1.93 18.89
N ALA A 132 2.48 -2.61 17.75
CA ALA A 132 1.32 -2.82 16.91
C ALA A 132 0.76 -4.24 17.11
N TYR A 133 0.10 -4.47 18.25
CA TYR A 133 -0.46 -5.77 18.65
C TYR A 133 -1.88 -5.64 19.20
#